data_AF-A0A357GWI5-F1
#
_entry.id   AF-A0A357GWI5-F1
#
_cell.length_a   1.000
_cell.length_b   1.000
_cell.length_c   1.000
_cell.angle_alpha   90.00
_cell.angle_beta   90.00
_cell.angle_gamma   90.00
#
_symmetry.space_group_name_H-M   'P 1'
#
loop_
_entity.id
_entity.type
_entity.pdbx_description
1 polymer ?
#
loop_
_entity_poly.entity_id
_entity_poly.type
_entity_poly.pdbx_seq_one_letter_code
_entity_poly.pdbx_strand_id
1 'polypeptide(L)'
;MPKRPESDLEIPLQERKNIGERILGVVDPKGISRAEFEKSPNLLFHGSSKPFEFRPVFDYRSESYIREQDGSTTLGFGFYTSDSREEASQYSRVRQGGKPNENFITPILPFKARVLDLRWKDDQTRNAPFPPGLVEAWRVAFFEYFRNRKPREGNVGMILDSSEVEYATYLERVTKLKAVDLRTLLETAPAPEVKSRNLPSPYWAILFSEFMLAQGYDGLVYNEGGEGWKSHGPSYVFYNLLRSCVKK
;
A
#
# COMPACT_ATOMS: atom_id res chain seq x y z
N MET A 1 -25.63 -21.72 -29.49
CA MET A 1 -24.83 -20.81 -28.64
C MET A 1 -25.05 -21.23 -27.20
N PRO A 2 -24.01 -21.62 -26.45
CA PRO A 2 -24.18 -21.87 -25.02
C PRO A 2 -24.58 -20.56 -24.34
N LYS A 3 -25.68 -20.59 -23.57
CA LYS A 3 -26.11 -19.47 -22.74
C LYS A 3 -24.95 -19.12 -21.79
N ARG A 4 -24.52 -17.85 -21.78
CA ARG A 4 -23.65 -17.35 -20.70
C ARG A 4 -24.37 -17.65 -19.38
N PRO A 5 -23.68 -18.21 -18.37
CA PRO A 5 -24.28 -18.40 -17.07
C PRO A 5 -24.81 -17.06 -16.56
N GLU A 6 -26.04 -17.11 -16.06
CA GLU A 6 -26.73 -15.99 -15.44
C GLU A 6 -25.86 -15.44 -14.31
N SER A 7 -25.48 -14.16 -14.46
CA SER A 7 -24.81 -13.28 -13.51
C SER A 7 -24.31 -13.92 -12.22
N ASP A 8 -22.99 -14.08 -12.11
CA ASP A 8 -22.30 -13.88 -10.83
C ASP A 8 -22.70 -12.48 -10.35
N LEU A 9 -23.73 -12.39 -9.51
CA LEU A 9 -24.18 -11.12 -8.94
C LEU A 9 -23.02 -10.57 -8.11
N GLU A 10 -22.30 -9.62 -8.71
CA GLU A 10 -21.16 -9.01 -8.09
C GLU A 10 -21.61 -8.32 -6.80
N ILE A 11 -21.20 -8.84 -5.64
CA ILE A 11 -21.57 -8.24 -4.36
C ILE A 11 -21.06 -6.79 -4.34
N PRO A 12 -21.94 -5.80 -4.14
CA PRO A 12 -21.56 -4.39 -4.16
C PRO A 12 -20.51 -4.07 -3.09
N LEU A 13 -19.64 -3.08 -3.37
CA LEU A 13 -18.55 -2.71 -2.46
C LEU A 13 -19.05 -2.41 -1.04
N GLN A 14 -20.19 -1.72 -0.90
CA GLN A 14 -20.78 -1.37 0.40
C GLN A 14 -21.24 -2.55 1.26
N GLU A 15 -21.38 -3.74 0.69
CA GLU A 15 -21.79 -4.95 1.40
C GLU A 15 -20.59 -5.81 1.82
N ARG A 16 -19.40 -5.53 1.30
CA ARG A 16 -18.18 -6.27 1.61
C ARG A 16 -17.64 -5.85 2.97
N LYS A 17 -17.24 -6.83 3.78
CA LYS A 17 -16.57 -6.59 5.06
C LYS A 17 -15.09 -6.87 4.92
N ASN A 18 -14.23 -5.94 5.33
CA ASN A 18 -12.80 -6.21 5.37
C ASN A 18 -12.47 -7.26 6.45
N ILE A 19 -11.31 -7.90 6.30
CA ILE A 19 -10.78 -8.80 7.34
C ILE A 19 -10.50 -8.01 8.62
N GLY A 20 -10.00 -6.78 8.48
CA GLY A 20 -9.77 -5.84 9.57
C GLY A 20 -8.36 -5.96 10.15
N GLU A 21 -8.23 -5.69 11.45
CA GLU A 21 -6.91 -5.69 12.09
C GLU A 21 -6.30 -7.09 12.20
N ARG A 22 -5.01 -7.20 11.89
CA ARG A 22 -4.23 -8.44 12.05
C ARG A 22 -2.85 -8.14 12.62
N ILE A 23 -2.29 -9.14 13.30
CA ILE A 23 -0.87 -9.14 13.65
C ILE A 23 -0.15 -10.11 12.71
N LEU A 24 0.77 -9.60 11.89
CA LEU A 24 1.63 -10.43 11.04
C LEU A 24 2.92 -10.80 11.79
N GLY A 25 3.26 -12.09 11.70
CA GLY A 25 4.46 -12.64 12.33
C GLY A 25 4.35 -12.76 13.85
N VAL A 26 4.01 -13.95 14.33
CA VAL A 26 3.95 -14.25 15.78
C VAL A 26 5.27 -14.80 16.33
N VAL A 27 6.14 -15.30 15.44
CA VAL A 27 7.44 -15.89 15.79
C VAL A 27 8.54 -14.87 15.51
N ASP A 28 9.46 -14.69 16.46
CA ASP A 28 10.61 -13.80 16.28
C ASP A 28 11.57 -14.40 15.22
N PRO A 29 11.76 -13.74 14.07
CA PRO A 29 12.61 -14.25 13.00
C PRO A 29 14.10 -14.32 13.38
N LYS A 30 14.54 -13.68 14.47
CA LYS A 30 15.91 -13.80 15.00
C LYS A 30 16.13 -15.12 15.74
N GLY A 31 15.07 -15.70 16.28
CA GLY A 31 15.13 -16.91 17.11
C GLY A 31 14.97 -18.23 16.34
N ILE A 32 14.58 -18.17 15.07
CA ILE A 32 14.37 -19.38 14.25
C ILE A 32 15.63 -19.76 13.47
N SER A 33 15.67 -20.95 12.88
CA SER A 33 16.68 -21.39 11.92
C SER A 33 16.44 -20.80 10.51
N ARG A 34 17.31 -21.06 9.55
CA ARG A 34 17.10 -20.68 8.14
C ARG A 34 15.98 -21.51 7.49
N ALA A 35 15.95 -22.81 7.76
CA ALA A 35 14.92 -23.71 7.23
C ALA A 35 13.52 -23.34 7.73
N GLU A 36 13.39 -22.91 8.99
CA GLU A 36 12.12 -22.40 9.53
C GLU A 36 11.73 -21.05 8.93
N PHE A 37 12.71 -20.18 8.68
CA PHE A 37 12.48 -18.90 8.00
C PHE A 37 11.89 -19.11 6.59
N GLU A 38 12.51 -20.00 5.80
CA GLU A 38 12.10 -20.31 4.42
C GLU A 38 10.75 -21.03 4.32
N LYS A 39 10.31 -21.70 5.39
CA LYS A 39 9.02 -22.42 5.46
C LYS A 39 7.92 -21.63 6.19
N SER A 40 8.20 -20.42 6.64
CA SER A 40 7.25 -19.63 7.42
C SER A 40 6.04 -19.23 6.56
N PRO A 41 4.81 -19.38 7.06
CA PRO A 41 3.59 -19.02 6.31
C PRO A 41 3.41 -17.50 6.12
N ASN A 42 4.21 -16.68 6.82
CA ASN A 42 4.21 -15.22 6.68
C ASN A 42 5.44 -14.73 5.91
N LEU A 43 6.14 -15.59 5.17
CA LEU A 43 7.28 -15.19 4.35
C LEU A 43 6.79 -14.31 3.20
N LEU A 44 7.27 -13.06 3.19
CA LEU A 44 6.96 -12.08 2.16
C LEU A 44 8.21 -11.76 1.34
N PHE A 45 8.01 -11.20 0.15
CA PHE A 45 9.08 -10.94 -0.81
C PHE A 45 8.99 -9.51 -1.33
N HIS A 46 10.12 -8.81 -1.31
CA HIS A 46 10.29 -7.50 -1.93
C HIS A 46 11.11 -7.64 -3.22
N GLY A 47 10.61 -7.07 -4.32
CA GLY A 47 11.35 -6.93 -5.56
C GLY A 47 11.99 -5.55 -5.67
N SER A 48 13.21 -5.48 -6.19
CA SER A 48 13.97 -4.23 -6.35
C SER A 48 14.79 -4.24 -7.65
N SER A 49 15.23 -3.08 -8.16
CA SER A 49 16.06 -2.98 -9.37
C SER A 49 17.55 -3.24 -9.12
N LYS A 50 17.99 -3.18 -7.87
CA LYS A 50 19.35 -3.40 -7.43
C LYS A 50 19.36 -4.16 -6.09
N PRO A 51 20.49 -4.76 -5.67
CA PRO A 51 20.57 -5.40 -4.36
C PRO A 51 20.09 -4.46 -3.25
N PHE A 52 19.03 -4.88 -2.55
CA PHE A 52 18.46 -4.13 -1.45
C PHE A 52 19.06 -4.59 -0.12
N GLU A 53 19.66 -3.65 0.61
CA GLU A 53 20.05 -3.89 2.00
C GLU A 53 18.92 -3.48 2.93
N PHE A 54 18.20 -4.47 3.47
CA PHE A 54 17.17 -4.21 4.47
C PHE A 54 17.77 -3.61 5.75
N ARG A 55 17.17 -2.50 6.20
CA ARG A 55 17.46 -1.88 7.49
C ARG A 55 16.14 -1.72 8.26
N PRO A 56 16.04 -2.13 9.54
CA PRO A 56 14.80 -2.02 10.31
C PRO A 56 14.33 -0.57 10.53
N VAL A 57 15.28 0.36 10.55
CA VAL A 57 15.05 1.82 10.68
C VAL A 57 15.18 2.48 9.30
N PHE A 58 14.60 1.86 8.28
CA PHE A 58 14.62 2.49 6.96
C PHE A 58 13.73 3.72 7.00
N ASP A 59 14.31 4.90 6.81
CA ASP A 59 13.51 6.10 6.54
C ASP A 59 13.01 5.99 5.10
N TYR A 60 11.76 5.55 4.94
CA TYR A 60 11.10 5.44 3.63
C TYR A 60 10.91 6.78 2.92
N ARG A 61 11.40 7.90 3.50
CA ARG A 61 11.39 9.24 2.92
C ARG A 61 12.78 9.80 2.68
N SER A 62 13.83 9.07 3.04
CA SER A 62 15.17 9.57 2.80
C SER A 62 15.35 9.78 1.31
N GLU A 63 16.05 10.85 0.92
CA GLU A 63 16.38 11.04 -0.49
C GLU A 63 17.14 9.84 -1.05
N SER A 64 17.92 9.13 -0.21
CA SER A 64 18.51 7.86 -0.60
C SER A 64 17.44 6.83 -0.92
N TYR A 65 16.38 6.62 -0.12
CA TYR A 65 15.30 5.70 -0.50
C TYR A 65 14.65 6.09 -1.82
N ILE A 66 14.27 7.37 -1.94
CA ILE A 66 13.51 7.88 -3.09
C ILE A 66 14.35 7.83 -4.38
N ARG A 67 15.66 8.12 -4.28
CA ARG A 67 16.58 8.06 -5.42
C ARG A 67 17.07 6.65 -5.74
N GLU A 68 17.15 5.79 -4.72
CA GLU A 68 17.77 4.47 -4.84
C GLU A 68 16.78 3.32 -4.99
N GLN A 69 15.49 3.50 -4.64
CA GLN A 69 14.54 2.40 -4.54
C GLN A 69 13.16 2.75 -5.06
N ASP A 70 12.85 2.14 -6.20
CA ASP A 70 11.67 1.35 -6.61
C ASP A 70 10.52 1.06 -5.62
N GLY A 71 10.21 1.92 -4.66
CA GLY A 71 8.97 1.82 -3.89
C GLY A 71 7.79 2.28 -4.75
N SER A 72 6.73 1.46 -4.84
CA SER A 72 5.40 2.01 -5.16
C SER A 72 5.03 3.05 -4.09
N THR A 73 4.19 4.01 -4.45
CA THR A 73 3.68 5.02 -3.51
C THR A 73 2.16 5.12 -3.56
N THR A 74 1.51 4.21 -4.30
CA THR A 74 0.06 4.16 -4.53
C THR A 74 -0.74 4.10 -3.24
N LEU A 75 -0.21 3.40 -2.23
CA LEU A 75 -0.82 3.16 -0.92
C LEU A 75 -0.02 3.84 0.20
N GLY A 76 0.73 4.88 -0.14
CA GLY A 76 1.63 5.58 0.77
C GLY A 76 3.09 5.14 0.66
N PHE A 77 3.95 5.90 1.32
CA PHE A 77 5.38 5.64 1.39
C PHE A 77 5.63 4.54 2.41
N GLY A 78 6.19 3.42 1.97
CA GLY A 78 6.47 2.26 2.81
C GLY A 78 7.19 1.16 2.05
N PHE A 79 7.45 0.05 2.72
CA PHE A 79 8.08 -1.14 2.15
C PHE A 79 7.03 -2.08 1.57
N TYR A 80 6.99 -2.18 0.23
CA TYR A 80 6.04 -3.01 -0.50
C TYR A 80 6.54 -4.44 -0.66
N THR A 81 5.71 -5.40 -0.32
CA THR A 81 6.00 -6.82 -0.41
C THR A 81 4.80 -7.60 -0.92
N SER A 82 5.03 -8.80 -1.44
CA SER A 82 4.00 -9.77 -1.84
C SER A 82 4.26 -11.11 -1.13
N ASP A 83 3.21 -11.92 -0.95
CA ASP A 83 3.35 -13.31 -0.53
C ASP A 83 3.77 -14.25 -1.69
N SER A 84 3.85 -13.73 -2.92
CA SER A 84 4.40 -14.43 -4.08
C SER A 84 5.81 -13.95 -4.42
N ARG A 85 6.75 -14.90 -4.44
CA ARG A 85 8.12 -14.67 -4.92
C ARG A 85 8.15 -14.34 -6.41
N GLU A 86 7.26 -14.94 -7.19
CA GLU A 86 7.12 -14.73 -8.62
C GLU A 86 6.66 -13.29 -8.91
N GLU A 87 5.71 -12.75 -8.15
CA GLU A 87 5.29 -11.35 -8.29
C GLU A 87 6.41 -10.38 -7.93
N ALA A 88 7.11 -10.60 -6.81
CA ALA A 88 8.29 -9.81 -6.47
C ALA A 88 9.36 -9.88 -7.57
N SER A 89 9.50 -11.05 -8.23
CA SER A 89 10.41 -11.22 -9.36
C SER A 89 9.99 -10.44 -10.59
N GLN A 90 8.70 -10.39 -10.90
CA GLN A 90 8.19 -9.59 -12.01
C GLN A 90 8.41 -8.10 -11.75
N TYR A 91 8.10 -7.65 -10.54
CA TYR A 91 8.33 -6.27 -10.12
C TYR A 91 9.81 -5.87 -10.25
N SER A 92 10.72 -6.71 -9.74
CA SER A 92 12.17 -6.51 -9.90
C SER A 92 12.57 -6.32 -11.36
N ARG A 93 12.05 -7.14 -12.28
CA ARG A 93 12.36 -7.05 -13.73
C ARG A 93 11.82 -5.78 -14.36
N VAL A 94 10.58 -5.39 -14.03
CA VAL A 94 9.95 -4.17 -14.55
C VAL A 94 10.80 -2.96 -14.16
N ARG A 95 11.23 -2.90 -12.90
CA ARG A 95 12.06 -1.81 -12.38
C ARG A 95 13.47 -1.76 -12.96
N GLN A 96 14.02 -2.89 -13.41
CA GLN A 96 15.29 -2.94 -14.14
C GLN A 96 15.18 -2.57 -15.63
N GLY A 97 13.99 -2.16 -16.10
CA GLY A 97 13.74 -1.90 -17.52
C GLY A 97 13.78 -3.17 -18.37
N GLY A 98 13.42 -4.33 -17.80
CA GLY A 98 13.35 -5.61 -18.51
C GLY A 98 14.71 -6.29 -18.75
N LYS A 99 15.79 -5.85 -18.10
CA LYS A 99 17.10 -6.50 -18.21
C LYS A 99 17.07 -7.91 -17.58
N PRO A 100 17.49 -8.96 -18.30
CA PRO A 100 17.16 -10.35 -17.94
C PRO A 100 18.04 -11.02 -16.88
N ASN A 101 19.13 -10.41 -16.41
CA ASN A 101 20.21 -11.21 -15.84
C ASN A 101 20.25 -11.35 -14.31
N GLU A 102 19.52 -10.54 -13.53
CA GLU A 102 19.49 -10.72 -12.08
C GLU A 102 18.16 -10.24 -11.46
N ASN A 103 17.41 -11.15 -10.81
CA ASN A 103 16.24 -10.75 -10.03
C ASN A 103 16.69 -10.41 -8.60
N PHE A 104 16.52 -9.16 -8.17
CA PHE A 104 16.86 -8.75 -6.80
C PHE A 104 15.65 -8.89 -5.89
N ILE A 105 15.56 -10.04 -5.22
CA ILE A 105 14.45 -10.41 -4.34
C ILE A 105 14.93 -10.52 -2.91
N THR A 106 14.32 -9.73 -2.03
CA THR A 106 14.60 -9.77 -0.60
C THR A 106 13.45 -10.47 0.13
N PRO A 107 13.67 -11.67 0.70
CA PRO A 107 12.69 -12.30 1.56
C PRO A 107 12.69 -11.65 2.94
N ILE A 108 11.51 -11.42 3.50
CA ILE A 108 11.33 -10.79 4.81
C ILE A 108 10.28 -11.55 5.63
N LEU A 109 10.54 -11.64 6.94
CA LEU A 109 9.50 -12.01 7.89
C LEU A 109 9.10 -10.79 8.72
N PRO A 110 7.84 -10.33 8.61
CA PRO A 110 7.31 -9.37 9.55
C PRO A 110 7.28 -9.99 10.96
N PHE A 111 7.39 -9.17 11.99
CA PHE A 111 7.28 -9.62 13.38
C PHE A 111 6.47 -8.64 14.23
N LYS A 112 5.37 -9.13 14.80
CA LYS A 112 4.40 -8.36 15.58
C LYS A 112 3.97 -7.07 14.88
N ALA A 113 3.85 -7.11 13.55
CA ALA A 113 3.42 -5.97 12.76
C ALA A 113 1.89 -5.88 12.78
N ARG A 114 1.35 -4.80 13.35
CA ARG A 114 -0.09 -4.55 13.35
C ARG A 114 -0.50 -3.97 12.00
N VAL A 115 -1.26 -4.72 11.21
CA VAL A 115 -1.67 -4.31 9.87
C VAL A 115 -3.19 -4.21 9.77
N LEU A 116 -3.65 -3.33 8.89
CA LEU A 116 -5.05 -3.28 8.46
C LEU A 116 -5.22 -4.07 7.16
N ASP A 117 -5.92 -5.20 7.21
CA ASP A 117 -6.18 -6.05 6.04
C ASP A 117 -7.52 -5.68 5.39
N LEU A 118 -7.44 -5.01 4.25
CA LEU A 118 -8.56 -4.43 3.52
C LEU A 118 -9.17 -5.39 2.50
N ARG A 119 -8.69 -6.62 2.42
CA ARG A 119 -9.27 -7.64 1.55
C ARG A 119 -10.63 -8.05 2.09
N TRP A 120 -11.53 -8.44 1.20
CA TRP A 120 -12.87 -8.87 1.57
C TRP A 120 -12.79 -10.23 2.28
N LYS A 121 -13.45 -10.32 3.43
CA LYS A 121 -13.46 -11.49 4.31
C LYS A 121 -13.92 -12.77 3.61
N ASP A 122 -14.88 -12.68 2.69
CA ASP A 122 -15.47 -13.84 2.01
C ASP A 122 -14.77 -14.17 0.68
N ASP A 123 -14.00 -13.23 0.12
CA ASP A 123 -13.16 -13.41 -1.07
C ASP A 123 -11.94 -12.49 -1.02
N GLN A 124 -10.81 -13.05 -0.59
CA GLN A 124 -9.58 -12.28 -0.38
C GLN A 124 -8.91 -11.82 -1.68
N THR A 125 -9.40 -12.24 -2.84
CA THR A 125 -8.93 -11.72 -4.14
C THR A 125 -9.49 -10.34 -4.45
N ARG A 126 -10.42 -9.85 -3.64
CA ARG A 126 -11.10 -8.57 -3.81
C ARG A 126 -10.91 -7.68 -2.59
N ASN A 127 -10.95 -6.37 -2.80
CA ASN A 127 -10.94 -5.41 -1.70
C ASN A 127 -12.36 -5.19 -1.15
N ALA A 128 -12.40 -4.86 0.13
CA ALA A 128 -13.55 -4.32 0.84
C ALA A 128 -13.33 -2.82 1.12
N PRO A 129 -14.37 -2.07 1.53
CA PRO A 129 -14.25 -0.66 1.83
C PRO A 129 -13.23 -0.39 2.94
N PHE A 130 -12.59 0.77 2.84
CA PHE A 130 -11.84 1.35 3.93
C PHE A 130 -12.79 1.63 5.11
N PRO A 131 -12.42 1.31 6.37
CA PRO A 131 -13.31 1.49 7.51
C PRO A 131 -13.83 2.93 7.62
N PRO A 132 -15.16 3.16 7.73
CA PRO A 132 -15.73 4.52 7.75
C PRO A 132 -15.14 5.43 8.85
N GLY A 133 -14.85 4.86 10.03
CA GLY A 133 -14.19 5.61 11.10
C GLY A 133 -12.78 6.09 10.73
N LEU A 134 -12.03 5.30 9.95
CA LEU A 134 -10.71 5.70 9.45
C LEU A 134 -10.80 6.66 8.27
N VAL A 135 -11.85 6.57 7.43
CA VAL A 135 -12.13 7.58 6.40
C VAL A 135 -12.30 8.96 7.04
N GLU A 136 -13.13 9.05 8.08
CA GLU A 136 -13.36 10.32 8.77
C GLU A 136 -12.11 10.80 9.53
N ALA A 137 -11.41 9.89 10.22
CA ALA A 137 -10.17 10.24 10.89
C ALA A 137 -9.08 10.74 9.92
N TRP A 138 -8.97 10.13 8.74
CA TRP A 138 -8.08 10.61 7.67
C TRP A 138 -8.49 12.00 7.17
N ARG A 139 -9.79 12.22 6.94
CA ARG A 139 -10.32 13.54 6.55
C ARG A 139 -9.92 14.59 7.58
N VAL A 140 -10.17 14.36 8.86
CA VAL A 140 -9.80 15.28 9.94
C VAL A 140 -8.29 15.56 9.93
N ALA A 141 -7.46 14.51 9.90
CA ALA A 141 -6.00 14.65 9.89
C ALA A 141 -5.50 15.45 8.68
N PHE A 142 -6.02 15.18 7.48
CA PHE A 142 -5.65 15.92 6.28
C PHE A 142 -6.07 17.39 6.36
N PHE A 143 -7.28 17.70 6.85
CA PHE A 143 -7.74 19.09 6.98
C PHE A 143 -7.03 19.86 8.10
N GLU A 144 -6.57 19.18 9.16
CA GLU A 144 -5.68 19.78 10.15
C GLU A 144 -4.32 20.13 9.55
N TYR A 145 -3.70 19.21 8.82
CA TYR A 145 -2.49 19.49 8.04
C TYR A 145 -2.70 20.67 7.09
N PHE A 146 -3.78 20.61 6.30
CA PHE A 146 -4.05 21.58 5.24
C PHE A 146 -4.27 23.01 5.76
N ARG A 147 -4.88 23.15 6.95
CA ARG A 147 -5.07 24.46 7.61
C ARG A 147 -3.79 25.02 8.23
N ASN A 148 -2.91 24.14 8.72
CA ASN A 148 -1.73 24.53 9.49
C ASN A 148 -0.44 24.56 8.66
N ARG A 149 -0.46 24.08 7.42
CA ARG A 149 0.72 24.08 6.54
C ARG A 149 1.14 25.51 6.20
N LYS A 150 2.45 25.74 6.17
CA LYS A 150 3.02 27.01 5.70
C LYS A 150 2.96 27.06 4.17
N PRO A 151 2.68 28.23 3.56
CA PRO A 151 2.79 28.40 2.12
C PRO A 151 4.19 27.99 1.63
N ARG A 152 4.24 27.32 0.48
CA ARG A 152 5.51 26.89 -0.11
C ARG A 152 5.99 27.94 -1.12
N GLU A 153 7.27 28.28 -1.06
CA GLU A 153 7.87 29.25 -1.98
C GLU A 153 8.17 28.63 -3.36
N GLY A 154 8.18 29.48 -4.39
CA GLY A 154 8.54 29.11 -5.76
C GLY A 154 7.46 28.35 -6.54
N ASN A 155 7.70 28.16 -7.84
CA ASN A 155 6.73 27.58 -8.76
C ASN A 155 6.30 26.16 -8.36
N VAL A 156 7.24 25.33 -7.88
CA VAL A 156 6.94 23.97 -7.40
C VAL A 156 6.04 24.02 -6.18
N GLY A 157 6.27 24.97 -5.26
CA GLY A 157 5.42 25.19 -4.09
C GLY A 157 3.99 25.52 -4.47
N MET A 158 3.80 26.45 -5.42
CA MET A 158 2.48 26.83 -5.92
C MET A 158 1.72 25.65 -6.57
N ILE A 159 2.42 24.80 -7.32
CA ILE A 159 1.82 23.60 -7.95
C ILE A 159 1.34 22.62 -6.88
N LEU A 160 2.16 22.36 -5.85
CA LEU A 160 1.77 21.50 -4.74
C LEU A 160 0.59 22.07 -3.97
N ASP A 161 0.59 23.38 -3.72
CA ASP A 161 -0.48 24.06 -3.00
C ASP A 161 -1.81 23.99 -3.76
N SER A 162 -1.79 24.19 -5.07
CA SER A 162 -2.98 24.01 -5.93
C SER A 162 -3.48 22.56 -5.91
N SER A 163 -2.56 21.60 -6.01
CA SER A 163 -2.92 20.17 -6.01
C SER A 163 -3.58 19.73 -4.70
N GLU A 164 -3.13 20.26 -3.57
CA GLU A 164 -3.71 19.99 -2.25
C GLU A 164 -5.08 20.67 -2.06
N VAL A 165 -5.31 21.86 -2.62
CA VAL A 165 -6.65 22.49 -2.66
C VAL A 165 -7.63 21.62 -3.44
N GLU A 166 -7.20 21.12 -4.60
CA GLU A 166 -7.99 20.20 -5.41
C GLU A 166 -8.31 18.91 -4.66
N TYR A 167 -7.32 18.34 -3.97
CA TYR A 167 -7.51 17.13 -3.17
C TYR A 167 -8.42 17.36 -1.95
N ALA A 168 -8.30 18.49 -1.25
CA ALA A 168 -9.22 18.85 -0.16
C ALA A 168 -10.67 18.87 -0.66
N THR A 169 -10.89 19.47 -1.83
CA THR A 169 -12.22 19.52 -2.47
C THR A 169 -12.69 18.13 -2.92
N TYR A 170 -11.78 17.28 -3.40
CA TYR A 170 -12.06 15.89 -3.75
C TYR A 170 -12.44 15.04 -2.53
N LEU A 171 -11.68 15.14 -1.44
CA LEU A 171 -11.86 14.39 -0.21
C LEU A 171 -13.24 14.66 0.43
N GLU A 172 -13.71 15.91 0.38
CA GLU A 172 -15.07 16.29 0.79
C GLU A 172 -16.17 15.64 -0.05
N ARG A 173 -15.90 15.25 -1.31
CA ARG A 173 -16.85 14.49 -2.14
C ARG A 173 -16.76 13.00 -1.86
N VAL A 174 -15.55 12.46 -1.76
CA VAL A 174 -15.33 11.01 -1.51
C VAL A 174 -15.92 10.57 -0.18
N THR A 175 -15.76 11.39 0.87
CA THR A 175 -16.26 11.07 2.22
C THR A 175 -17.79 11.01 2.31
N LYS A 176 -18.52 11.46 1.28
CA LYS A 176 -19.98 11.37 1.19
C LYS A 176 -20.45 10.08 0.50
N LEU A 177 -19.54 9.26 0.00
CA LEU A 177 -19.88 7.97 -0.61
C LEU A 177 -20.31 6.97 0.46
N LYS A 178 -21.23 6.07 0.08
CA LYS A 178 -21.72 5.00 0.98
C LYS A 178 -20.60 4.04 1.41
N ALA A 179 -19.64 3.82 0.52
CA ALA A 179 -18.46 3.01 0.75
C ALA A 179 -17.29 3.60 -0.04
N VAL A 180 -16.12 3.61 0.57
CA VAL A 180 -14.91 4.21 -0.01
C VAL A 180 -13.84 3.14 -0.12
N ASP A 181 -13.37 2.89 -1.34
CA ASP A 181 -12.16 2.10 -1.57
C ASP A 181 -10.90 2.91 -1.19
N LEU A 182 -9.84 2.25 -0.72
CA LEU A 182 -8.62 2.95 -0.30
C LEU A 182 -7.98 3.75 -1.44
N ARG A 183 -7.89 3.19 -2.65
CA ARG A 183 -7.29 3.92 -3.78
C ARG A 183 -8.19 5.05 -4.25
N THR A 184 -9.51 4.93 -4.09
CA THR A 184 -10.42 6.07 -4.25
C THR A 184 -10.16 7.14 -3.17
N LEU A 185 -10.01 6.77 -1.90
CA LEU A 185 -9.69 7.74 -0.84
C LEU A 185 -8.41 8.53 -1.11
N LEU A 186 -7.39 7.85 -1.65
CA LEU A 186 -6.10 8.43 -1.98
C LEU A 186 -6.04 9.06 -3.38
N GLU A 187 -7.13 9.05 -4.15
CA GLU A 187 -7.19 9.51 -5.54
C GLU A 187 -6.19 8.78 -6.48
N THR A 188 -5.78 7.55 -6.13
CA THR A 188 -4.86 6.70 -6.91
C THR A 188 -5.57 5.63 -7.74
N ALA A 189 -6.90 5.69 -7.80
CA ALA A 189 -7.74 4.93 -8.72
C ALA A 189 -8.86 5.82 -9.28
N PRO A 190 -9.43 5.47 -10.45
CA PRO A 190 -10.69 6.05 -10.89
C PRO A 190 -11.81 5.71 -9.89
N ALA A 191 -12.77 6.62 -9.77
CA ALA A 191 -13.97 6.44 -8.95
C ALA A 191 -15.19 6.78 -9.81
N PRO A 192 -16.10 5.83 -10.08
CA PRO A 192 -17.26 6.07 -10.94
C PRO A 192 -18.17 7.21 -10.45
N GLU A 193 -18.32 7.34 -9.13
CA GLU A 193 -19.27 8.24 -8.48
C GLU A 193 -18.72 9.66 -8.26
N VAL A 194 -17.40 9.85 -8.35
CA VAL A 194 -16.74 11.14 -8.10
C VAL A 194 -15.59 11.36 -9.08
N LYS A 195 -15.52 12.55 -9.68
CA LYS A 195 -14.41 12.92 -10.56
C LYS A 195 -13.07 12.82 -9.81
N SER A 196 -12.25 11.85 -10.21
CA SER A 196 -10.90 11.55 -9.70
C SER A 196 -9.85 11.87 -10.77
N ARG A 197 -8.69 12.37 -10.36
CA ARG A 197 -7.52 12.57 -11.23
C ARG A 197 -6.70 11.30 -11.45
N ASN A 198 -6.93 10.24 -10.67
CA ASN A 198 -6.22 8.96 -10.76
C ASN A 198 -4.68 9.15 -10.77
N LEU A 199 -4.16 9.79 -9.74
CA LEU A 199 -2.76 10.14 -9.63
C LEU A 199 -1.95 8.92 -9.18
N PRO A 200 -0.84 8.58 -9.85
CA PRO A 200 -0.06 7.39 -9.48
C PRO A 200 0.62 7.55 -8.10
N SER A 201 1.08 8.75 -7.78
CA SER A 201 1.93 9.02 -6.61
C SER A 201 1.65 10.41 -6.03
N PRO A 202 0.43 10.66 -5.51
CA PRO A 202 0.10 11.97 -4.98
C PRO A 202 0.83 12.28 -3.67
N TYR A 203 1.09 13.56 -3.41
CA TYR A 203 1.86 13.99 -2.25
C TYR A 203 1.24 13.56 -0.90
N TRP A 204 -0.10 13.58 -0.79
CA TRP A 204 -0.80 13.14 0.43
C TRP A 204 -0.68 11.65 0.72
N ALA A 205 -0.16 10.83 -0.21
CA ALA A 205 0.20 9.45 0.10
C ALA A 205 1.29 9.37 1.19
N ILE A 206 2.20 10.36 1.25
CA ILE A 206 3.19 10.47 2.34
C ILE A 206 2.49 10.70 3.68
N LEU A 207 1.56 11.67 3.69
CA LEU A 207 0.77 12.03 4.86
C LEU A 207 -0.12 10.86 5.32
N PHE A 208 -0.59 10.03 4.39
CA PHE A 208 -1.39 8.86 4.72
C PHE A 208 -0.58 7.81 5.50
N SER A 209 0.67 7.56 5.13
CA SER A 209 1.56 6.68 5.92
C SER A 209 1.73 7.18 7.35
N GLU A 210 1.86 8.50 7.56
CA GLU A 210 1.93 9.11 8.90
C GLU A 210 0.67 8.90 9.70
N PHE A 211 -0.46 9.15 9.05
CA PHE A 211 -1.76 8.93 9.65
C PHE A 211 -1.90 7.48 10.11
N MET A 212 -1.57 6.50 9.27
CA MET A 212 -1.66 5.08 9.64
C MET A 212 -0.77 4.74 10.84
N LEU A 213 0.45 5.26 10.88
CA LEU A 213 1.35 5.12 12.05
C LEU A 213 0.76 5.77 13.31
N ALA A 214 0.17 6.97 13.18
CA ALA A 214 -0.49 7.65 14.29
C ALA A 214 -1.74 6.89 14.79
N GLN A 215 -2.42 6.15 13.92
CA GLN A 215 -3.49 5.21 14.29
C GLN A 215 -2.95 3.89 14.89
N GLY A 216 -1.63 3.71 14.95
CA GLY A 216 -0.98 2.52 15.50
C GLY A 216 -0.96 1.31 14.57
N TYR A 217 -1.01 1.54 13.26
CA TYR A 217 -0.79 0.51 12.24
C TYR A 217 0.63 0.59 11.71
N ASP A 218 1.33 -0.54 11.73
CA ASP A 218 2.65 -0.71 11.11
C ASP A 218 2.56 -0.90 9.59
N GLY A 219 1.36 -1.18 9.04
CA GLY A 219 1.16 -1.40 7.62
C GLY A 219 -0.28 -1.71 7.21
N LEU A 220 -0.46 -2.10 5.95
CA LEU A 220 -1.73 -2.53 5.36
C LEU A 220 -1.56 -3.74 4.43
N VAL A 221 -2.67 -4.44 4.18
CA VAL A 221 -2.79 -5.47 3.15
C VAL A 221 -3.91 -5.07 2.20
N TYR A 222 -3.61 -5.00 0.90
CA TYR A 222 -4.55 -4.50 -0.11
C TYR A 222 -4.23 -5.11 -1.48
N ASN A 223 -5.25 -5.48 -2.26
CA ASN A 223 -5.05 -5.96 -3.62
C ASN A 223 -4.87 -4.77 -4.56
N GLU A 224 -3.63 -4.31 -4.72
CA GLU A 224 -3.27 -3.16 -5.57
C GLU A 224 -3.34 -3.52 -7.06
N GLY A 225 -3.04 -4.78 -7.39
CA GLY A 225 -2.64 -5.21 -8.73
C GLY A 225 -1.20 -4.79 -8.97
N GLY A 226 -0.27 -5.75 -9.06
CA GLY A 226 1.15 -5.42 -9.22
C GLY A 226 1.54 -5.04 -10.65
N GLU A 227 2.76 -4.56 -10.80
CA GLU A 227 3.33 -4.22 -12.10
C GLU A 227 3.73 -5.50 -12.86
N GLY A 228 3.04 -5.81 -13.95
CA GLY A 228 3.33 -6.98 -14.78
C GLY A 228 2.11 -7.58 -15.49
N TRP A 229 2.36 -8.61 -16.29
CA TRP A 229 1.35 -9.21 -17.19
C TRP A 229 0.42 -10.21 -16.47
N LYS A 230 0.67 -10.50 -15.17
CA LYS A 230 -0.03 -11.52 -14.37
C LYS A 230 -0.13 -11.23 -12.86
N SER A 231 0.05 -9.99 -12.41
CA SER A 231 0.00 -9.71 -10.96
C SER A 231 -1.41 -9.40 -10.49
N HIS A 232 -1.91 -10.23 -9.58
CA HIS A 232 -3.23 -10.12 -8.97
C HIS A 232 -3.19 -10.38 -7.45
N GLY A 233 -2.00 -10.59 -6.89
CA GLY A 233 -1.79 -10.86 -5.49
C GLY A 233 -1.93 -9.63 -4.60
N PRO A 234 -2.03 -9.85 -3.28
CA PRO A 234 -2.08 -8.78 -2.30
C PRO A 234 -0.73 -8.07 -2.17
N SER A 235 -0.77 -6.75 -2.13
CA SER A 235 0.33 -5.92 -1.64
C SER A 235 0.28 -5.86 -0.11
N TYR A 236 1.40 -6.19 0.53
CA TYR A 236 1.66 -5.93 1.94
C TYR A 236 2.59 -4.73 2.04
N VAL A 237 2.08 -3.62 2.56
CA VAL A 237 2.81 -2.35 2.65
C VAL A 237 3.11 -2.06 4.10
N PHE A 238 4.38 -1.92 4.45
CA PHE A 238 4.79 -1.61 5.82
C PHE A 238 5.34 -0.19 5.94
N TYR A 239 4.76 0.59 6.84
CA TYR A 239 5.21 1.94 7.19
C TYR A 239 6.25 1.93 8.31
N ASN A 240 6.29 0.83 9.08
CA ASN A 240 7.24 0.61 10.16
C ASN A 240 7.66 -0.87 10.20
N LEU A 241 8.97 -1.13 10.06
CA LEU A 241 9.55 -2.48 10.11
C LEU A 241 10.60 -2.63 11.22
N LEU A 242 10.58 -1.79 12.26
CA LEU A 242 11.58 -1.80 13.34
C LEU A 242 11.80 -3.18 13.98
N ARG A 243 10.80 -4.06 13.94
CA ARG A 243 10.82 -5.39 14.56
C ARG A 243 11.11 -6.54 13.59
N SER A 244 11.10 -6.29 12.28
CA SER A 244 11.19 -7.32 11.24
C SER A 244 12.65 -7.68 10.90
N CYS A 245 12.88 -8.84 10.28
CA CYS A 245 14.23 -9.31 9.93
C CYS A 245 14.33 -9.93 8.54
N VAL A 246 15.53 -9.84 7.97
CA VAL A 246 15.97 -10.53 6.75
C VAL A 246 17.09 -11.50 7.12
N LYS A 247 17.06 -12.72 6.59
CA LYS A 247 18.15 -13.69 6.72
C LYS A 247 18.98 -13.75 5.44
N LYS A 248 20.31 -13.70 5.61
CA LYS A 248 21.30 -13.89 4.54
C LYS A 248 21.65 -15.38 4.42
#